data_AF-A0A846EC80-F1
#
_entry.id   AF-A0A846EC80-F1
#
_cell.length_a   1.000
_cell.length_b   1.000
_cell.length_c   1.000
_cell.angle_alpha   90.00
_cell.angle_beta   90.00
_cell.angle_gamma   90.00
#
_symmetry.space_group_name_H-M   'P 1'
#
loop_
_entity.id
_entity.type
_entity.pdbx_description
1 polymer ?
#
loop_
_entity_poly.entity_id
_entity_poly.type
_entity_poly.pdbx_seq_one_letter_code
_entity_poly.pdbx_strand_id
1 'polypeptide(L)'
;MQNLSIKLRQFWGVSALSVALGFAGCTPATQVNQTGETQTQTENRLQVVATSSVLCDITETIAQDTIDLTCLLEAGRDPHTYSPTPSDRTAIENADLVLYGGYDYEPGIIRRRT
;
A
#
# COMPACT_ATOMS: atom_id res chain seq x y z
N MET A 1 -53.86 33.68 31.30
CA MET A 1 -54.80 33.19 30.27
C MET A 1 -54.06 32.17 29.42
N GLN A 2 -54.46 30.91 29.57
CA GLN A 2 -54.38 29.77 28.63
C GLN A 2 -53.08 29.48 27.84
N ASN A 3 -52.47 28.34 28.21
CA ASN A 3 -51.88 27.27 27.38
C ASN A 3 -51.79 27.43 25.86
N LEU A 4 -50.65 27.03 25.29
CA LEU A 4 -50.41 25.99 24.24
C LEU A 4 -49.00 26.26 23.69
N SER A 5 -48.08 25.33 23.43
CA SER A 5 -48.14 23.89 23.30
C SER A 5 -46.69 23.36 23.26
N ILE A 6 -46.41 22.37 24.12
CA ILE A 6 -45.83 21.07 23.72
C ILE A 6 -44.40 21.15 23.16
N LYS A 7 -43.40 21.11 24.06
CA LYS A 7 -42.62 19.90 24.39
C LYS A 7 -42.05 19.15 23.16
N LEU A 8 -40.82 19.52 22.78
CA LEU A 8 -39.94 18.60 22.05
C LEU A 8 -38.47 18.75 22.48
N ARG A 9 -38.27 18.81 23.79
CA ARG A 9 -36.97 18.60 24.42
C ARG A 9 -37.28 17.89 25.73
N GLN A 10 -36.67 16.72 25.95
CA GLN A 10 -36.76 15.92 27.18
C GLN A 10 -38.03 15.05 27.36
N PHE A 11 -38.14 14.00 26.54
CA PHE A 11 -38.61 12.67 26.98
C PHE A 11 -37.37 11.74 26.87
N TRP A 12 -36.60 11.58 27.95
CA TRP A 12 -36.72 10.42 28.85
C TRP A 12 -36.31 9.15 28.07
N GLY A 13 -35.09 8.65 28.18
CA GLY A 13 -34.58 8.09 29.43
C GLY A 13 -35.50 6.96 29.88
N VAL A 14 -35.02 5.72 29.78
CA VAL A 14 -35.71 4.45 30.12
C VAL A 14 -36.44 3.79 28.93
N SER A 15 -35.73 2.89 28.24
CA SER A 15 -36.28 1.58 27.90
C SER A 15 -35.14 0.58 27.76
N ALA A 16 -34.61 0.15 28.90
CA ALA A 16 -33.95 -1.13 29.01
C ALA A 16 -35.05 -2.19 28.99
N LEU A 17 -35.17 -2.94 27.90
CA LEU A 17 -35.91 -4.21 27.91
C LEU A 17 -35.25 -5.19 26.94
N SER A 18 -34.24 -5.87 27.50
CA SER A 18 -33.98 -7.31 27.37
C SER A 18 -34.51 -8.03 26.13
N VAL A 19 -33.60 -8.38 25.21
CA VAL A 19 -33.62 -9.70 24.57
C VAL A 19 -32.21 -10.30 24.72
N ALA A 20 -31.99 -10.91 25.87
CA ALA A 20 -30.94 -11.90 26.07
C ALA A 20 -31.58 -13.27 25.86
N LEU A 21 -31.19 -14.00 24.81
CA LEU A 21 -31.37 -15.43 24.57
C LEU A 21 -30.75 -15.69 23.18
N GLY A 22 -29.70 -16.48 22.94
CA GLY A 22 -28.79 -17.22 23.77
C GLY A 22 -27.83 -17.96 22.82
N PHE A 23 -26.55 -18.01 23.15
CA PHE A 23 -25.63 -19.06 22.69
C PHE A 23 -24.67 -19.33 23.84
N ALA A 24 -25.05 -20.27 24.70
CA ALA A 24 -24.14 -20.91 25.61
C ALA A 24 -23.25 -21.85 24.79
N GLY A 25 -22.04 -21.39 24.44
CA GLY A 25 -20.95 -22.22 23.94
C GLY A 25 -19.81 -22.18 24.94
N CYS A 26 -19.56 -23.30 25.64
CA CYS A 26 -18.44 -23.45 26.55
C CYS A 26 -17.11 -23.67 25.79
N THR A 27 -16.05 -23.15 26.41
CA THR A 27 -14.63 -23.00 26.05
C THR A 27 -13.84 -24.31 25.83
N PRO A 28 -12.61 -24.23 25.26
CA PRO A 28 -11.44 -24.06 26.13
C PRO A 28 -10.60 -22.83 25.77
N ALA A 29 -9.96 -22.26 26.80
CA ALA A 29 -9.06 -21.13 26.73
C ALA A 29 -7.74 -21.48 26.01
N THR A 30 -7.34 -20.65 25.04
CA THR A 30 -5.96 -20.58 24.57
C THR A 30 -5.55 -19.11 24.54
N GLN A 31 -4.49 -18.81 25.27
CA GLN A 31 -3.88 -17.49 25.40
C GLN A 31 -3.40 -16.97 24.04
N VAL A 32 -3.65 -15.69 23.75
CA VAL A 32 -2.90 -14.96 22.73
C VAL A 32 -2.35 -13.71 23.40
N ASN A 33 -1.18 -13.88 24.01
CA ASN A 33 -0.33 -12.77 24.39
C ASN A 33 0.33 -12.27 23.09
N GLN A 34 -0.35 -11.39 22.36
CA GLN A 34 0.25 -10.68 21.22
C GLN A 34 0.87 -9.39 21.73
N THR A 35 2.00 -9.53 22.42
CA THR A 35 3.11 -8.61 22.18
C THR A 35 3.47 -8.78 20.72
N GLY A 36 3.03 -7.84 19.88
CA GLY A 36 3.47 -7.70 18.51
C GLY A 36 4.97 -7.41 18.52
N GLU A 37 5.76 -8.47 18.64
CA GLU A 37 7.11 -8.47 18.12
C GLU A 37 6.95 -8.30 16.61
N THR A 38 7.17 -7.08 16.13
CA THR A 38 7.55 -6.85 14.75
C THR A 38 8.86 -7.61 14.55
N GLN A 39 8.75 -8.89 14.23
CA GLN A 39 9.83 -9.64 13.64
C GLN A 39 10.14 -8.92 12.33
N THR A 40 11.16 -8.07 12.34
CA THR A 40 11.92 -7.76 11.13
C THR A 40 12.57 -9.07 10.71
N GLN A 41 11.78 -9.96 10.11
CA GLN A 41 12.32 -10.96 9.22
C GLN A 41 13.03 -10.15 8.15
N THR A 42 14.33 -10.36 8.00
CA THR A 42 15.06 -9.94 6.81
C THR A 42 14.46 -10.77 5.67
N GLU A 43 13.29 -10.36 5.18
CA GLU A 43 12.71 -10.94 3.99
C GLU A 43 13.70 -10.64 2.87
N ASN A 44 14.16 -11.69 2.20
CA ASN A 44 14.98 -11.58 1.01
C ASN A 44 14.08 -11.06 -0.12
N ARG A 45 13.88 -9.74 -0.14
CA ARG A 45 12.99 -9.04 -1.05
C ARG A 45 13.63 -8.97 -2.42
N LEU A 46 12.83 -9.17 -3.45
CA LEU A 46 13.29 -9.02 -4.83
C LEU A 46 13.67 -7.57 -5.10
N GLN A 47 14.82 -7.37 -5.74
CA GLN A 47 15.24 -6.07 -6.24
C GLN A 47 14.54 -5.82 -7.58
N VAL A 48 13.64 -4.86 -7.61
CA VAL A 48 12.84 -4.54 -8.79
C VAL A 48 13.16 -3.12 -9.24
N VAL A 49 13.40 -2.94 -10.53
CA VAL A 49 13.60 -1.62 -11.14
C VAL A 49 12.43 -1.28 -12.04
N ALA A 50 11.79 -0.14 -11.81
CA ALA A 50 10.82 0.45 -12.72
C ALA A 50 11.44 1.67 -13.42
N THR A 51 11.41 1.67 -14.74
CA THR A 51 12.14 2.69 -15.51
C THR A 51 11.36 4.01 -15.61
N SER A 52 10.02 3.97 -15.61
CA SER A 52 9.16 5.16 -15.69
C SER A 52 8.36 5.40 -14.41
N SER A 53 7.99 6.66 -14.16
CA SER A 53 7.15 7.03 -13.01
C SER A 53 5.77 6.36 -13.01
N VAL A 54 5.19 6.10 -14.19
CA VAL A 54 3.93 5.35 -14.31
C VAL A 54 4.10 3.91 -13.85
N LEU A 55 5.17 3.23 -14.29
CA LEU A 55 5.44 1.87 -13.85
C LEU A 55 5.82 1.82 -12.37
N CYS A 56 6.54 2.82 -11.88
CA CYS A 56 6.85 2.97 -10.46
C CYS A 56 5.58 2.99 -9.61
N ASP A 57 4.65 3.91 -9.92
CA ASP A 57 3.39 4.09 -9.18
C ASP A 57 2.51 2.83 -9.19
N ILE A 58 2.35 2.20 -10.36
CA ILE A 58 1.61 0.94 -10.50
C ILE A 58 2.26 -0.17 -9.66
N THR A 59 3.60 -0.28 -9.72
CA THR A 59 4.33 -1.34 -9.03
C THR A 59 4.30 -1.14 -7.52
N GLU A 60 4.49 0.09 -7.03
CA GLU A 60 4.37 0.43 -5.62
C GLU A 60 2.98 0.11 -5.08
N THR A 61 1.94 0.47 -5.83
CA THR A 61 0.54 0.20 -5.45
C THR A 61 0.25 -1.30 -5.32
N ILE A 62 0.79 -2.12 -6.23
CA ILE A 62 0.54 -3.58 -6.27
C ILE A 62 1.42 -4.31 -5.25
N ALA A 63 2.72 -4.01 -5.23
CA ALA A 63 3.70 -4.78 -4.49
C ALA A 63 3.85 -4.34 -3.04
N GLN A 64 3.46 -3.11 -2.70
CA GLN A 64 3.53 -2.56 -1.35
C GLN A 64 4.90 -2.84 -0.72
N ASP A 65 4.93 -3.54 0.40
CA ASP A 65 6.12 -3.91 1.14
C ASP A 65 6.60 -5.34 0.85
N THR A 66 6.39 -5.89 -0.35
CA THR A 66 6.88 -7.25 -0.70
C THR A 66 8.18 -7.26 -1.51
N ILE A 67 8.60 -6.11 -2.02
CA ILE A 67 9.79 -5.95 -2.87
C ILE A 67 10.63 -4.74 -2.45
N ASP A 68 11.85 -4.66 -2.97
CA ASP A 68 12.69 -3.46 -2.91
C ASP A 68 12.66 -2.78 -4.29
N LEU A 69 11.81 -1.76 -4.40
CA LEU A 69 11.55 -1.05 -5.66
C LEU A 69 12.49 0.15 -5.84
N THR A 70 13.19 0.20 -6.97
CA THR A 70 13.94 1.37 -7.43
C THR A 70 13.24 1.99 -8.63
N CYS A 71 12.93 3.29 -8.55
CA CYS A 71 12.31 4.04 -9.63
C CYS A 71 13.31 4.99 -10.27
N LEU A 72 13.56 4.82 -11.58
CA LEU A 72 14.61 5.58 -12.26
C LEU A 72 14.16 6.98 -12.66
N LEU A 73 13.03 7.07 -13.38
CA LEU A 73 12.52 8.34 -13.88
C LEU A 73 11.59 8.99 -12.85
N GLU A 74 11.93 10.22 -12.45
CA GLU A 74 11.09 11.04 -11.58
C GLU A 74 9.75 11.42 -12.23
N ALA A 75 8.74 11.69 -11.40
CA ALA A 75 7.45 12.18 -11.85
C ALA A 75 7.58 13.51 -12.62
N GLY A 76 6.87 13.63 -13.75
CA GLY A 76 6.85 14.83 -14.58
C GLY A 76 8.06 15.03 -15.51
N ARG A 77 9.03 14.10 -15.53
CA ARG A 77 10.15 14.11 -16.49
C ARG A 77 9.75 13.45 -17.81
N ASP A 78 10.24 13.99 -18.92
CA ASP A 78 10.03 13.42 -20.26
C ASP A 78 10.89 12.16 -20.45
N PRO A 79 10.29 10.96 -20.62
CA PRO A 79 10.99 9.69 -20.78
C PRO A 79 11.82 9.60 -22.06
N HIS A 80 11.48 10.36 -23.10
CA HIS A 80 12.20 10.35 -24.38
C HIS A 80 13.57 11.04 -24.28
N THR A 81 13.72 11.94 -23.31
CA THR A 81 14.96 12.67 -23.03
C THR A 81 15.83 12.01 -21.97
N TYR A 82 15.32 10.97 -21.31
CA TYR A 82 16.02 10.33 -20.21
C TYR A 82 17.30 9.63 -20.67
N SER A 83 18.38 9.84 -19.92
CA SER A 83 19.66 9.18 -20.10
C SER A 83 20.08 8.57 -18.78
N PRO A 84 20.10 7.23 -18.66
CA PRO A 84 20.48 6.58 -17.41
C PRO A 84 21.91 6.94 -17.01
N THR A 85 22.07 7.25 -15.72
CA THR A 85 23.35 7.50 -15.07
C THR A 85 24.11 6.18 -14.84
N PRO A 86 25.41 6.22 -14.50
CA PRO A 86 26.14 5.01 -14.12
C PRO A 86 25.47 4.23 -12.97
N SER A 87 24.92 4.91 -11.97
CA SER A 87 24.21 4.24 -10.87
C SER A 87 22.92 3.56 -11.33
N ASP A 88 22.18 4.17 -12.26
CA ASP A 88 20.97 3.56 -12.81
C ASP A 88 21.29 2.29 -13.59
N ARG A 89 22.42 2.29 -14.32
CA ARG A 89 22.90 1.10 -15.02
C ARG A 89 23.27 -0.01 -14.05
N THR A 90 23.95 0.32 -12.96
CA THR A 90 24.26 -0.65 -11.90
C THR A 90 23.00 -1.20 -11.23
N ALA A 91 21.98 -0.35 -10.99
CA ALA A 91 20.70 -0.80 -10.45
C ALA A 91 20.00 -1.77 -11.41
N ILE A 92 19.96 -1.45 -12.71
CA ILE A 92 19.42 -2.33 -13.75
C ILE A 92 20.18 -3.66 -13.83
N GLU A 93 21.52 -3.62 -13.77
CA GLU A 93 22.39 -4.81 -13.87
C GLU A 93 22.24 -5.75 -12.67
N ASN A 94 21.92 -5.22 -11.49
CA ASN A 94 21.75 -5.99 -10.25
C ASN A 94 20.30 -6.38 -9.95
N ALA A 95 19.33 -5.88 -10.70
CA ALA A 95 17.91 -6.13 -10.45
C ALA A 95 17.53 -7.58 -10.77
N ASP A 96 16.66 -8.17 -9.94
CA ASP A 96 16.01 -9.46 -10.22
C ASP A 96 14.92 -9.32 -11.29
N LEU A 97 14.32 -8.13 -11.40
CA LEU A 97 13.28 -7.80 -12.38
C LEU A 97 13.38 -6.33 -12.83
N VAL A 98 13.27 -6.10 -14.14
CA VAL A 98 13.19 -4.76 -14.73
C VAL A 98 11.87 -4.59 -15.47
N LEU A 99 11.09 -3.58 -15.07
CA LEU A 99 9.83 -3.17 -15.70
C LEU A 99 10.09 -1.92 -16.55
N TYR A 100 9.86 -2.03 -17.86
CA TYR A 100 10.07 -0.94 -18.81
C TYR A 100 8.91 -0.79 -19.80
N GLY A 101 8.68 0.43 -20.32
CA GLY A 101 7.48 0.75 -21.11
C GLY A 101 7.44 0.14 -22.52
N GLY A 102 8.58 -0.24 -23.09
CA GLY A 102 8.68 -0.72 -24.47
C GLY A 102 8.40 0.36 -25.53
N TYR A 103 8.20 -0.06 -26.78
CA TYR A 103 7.79 0.80 -27.91
C TYR A 103 8.55 2.14 -28.04
N ASP A 104 9.86 2.16 -27.77
CA ASP A 104 10.69 3.38 -27.77
C ASP A 104 10.18 4.50 -26.84
N TYR A 105 9.39 4.17 -25.81
CA TYR A 105 8.95 5.12 -24.79
C TYR A 105 10.15 5.70 -24.03
N GLU A 106 11.10 4.85 -23.66
CA GLU A 106 12.32 5.20 -22.93
C GLU A 106 13.56 4.78 -23.74
N PRO A 107 13.86 5.46 -24.86
CA PRO A 107 14.86 5.01 -25.83
C PRO A 107 16.27 4.93 -25.22
N GLY A 108 16.55 5.75 -24.21
CA GLY A 108 17.82 5.74 -23.46
C GLY A 108 18.06 4.49 -22.61
N ILE A 109 17.01 3.73 -22.29
CA ILE A 109 17.10 2.46 -21.55
C ILE A 109 17.49 1.31 -22.49
N ILE A 110 16.83 1.24 -23.67
CA ILE A 110 16.92 0.07 -24.55
C ILE A 110 18.12 0.15 -25.50
N ARG A 111 18.49 1.35 -25.94
CA ARG A 111 19.61 1.51 -26.90
C ARG A 111 20.95 1.34 -26.21
N ARG A 112 21.61 0.23 -26.51
CA ARG A 112 23.01 0.01 -26.15
C ARG A 112 23.88 1.01 -26.93
N ARG A 113 24.44 2.04 -26.28
CA ARG A 113 25.51 2.84 -26.88
C ARG A 113 26.76 1.95 -26.92
N THR A 114 27.12 1.52 -28.13
CA THR A 114 28.36 0.80 -28.43
C THR A 114 29.58 1.70 -28.31
#